data_AF-A0AAD7MH29-F1
#
_entry.id   AF-A0AAD7MH29-F1
#
_cell.length_a   1.000
_cell.length_b   1.000
_cell.length_c   1.000
_cell.angle_alpha   90.00
_cell.angle_beta   90.00
_cell.angle_gamma   90.00
#
_symmetry.space_group_name_H-M   'P 1'
#
loop_
_entity.id
_entity.type
_entity.pdbx_description
1 polymer ?
#
loop_
_entity_poly.entity_id
_entity_poly.type
_entity_poly.pdbx_seq_one_letter_code
_entity_poly.pdbx_strand_id
1 'polypeptide(L)'
;LMMELRCLAWGRVLMELVYLFIENFLTKRQLEKAPFPIPRFQFVDVALLISQNEFYLVETPIHGEFRKYINNRAAVPLDFLDARDTNSAEFLCFAQHIQYQETFKTLFVSDFQGNDRFLTDPQILTSGEGKQLFADGNVSKGFLNFETDHRCNAFCKFFEL
;
A
#
# COMPACT_ATOMS: atom_id res chain seq x y z
N LEU A 1 -7.57 18.00 -2.26
CA LEU A 1 -8.70 17.16 -2.76
C LEU A 1 -8.39 16.41 -4.06
N MET A 2 -8.07 17.10 -5.17
CA MET A 2 -7.69 16.39 -6.41
C MET A 2 -6.42 15.52 -6.24
N MET A 3 -5.48 15.94 -5.40
CA MET A 3 -4.29 15.15 -5.07
C MET A 3 -4.64 13.91 -4.24
N GLU A 4 -5.57 14.01 -3.28
CA GLU A 4 -6.06 12.85 -2.50
C GLU A 4 -6.75 11.83 -3.39
N LEU A 5 -7.61 12.29 -4.31
CA LEU A 5 -8.26 11.44 -5.30
C LEU A 5 -7.21 10.70 -6.17
N ARG A 6 -6.13 11.38 -6.54
CA ARG A 6 -5.00 10.75 -7.26
C ARG A 6 -4.29 9.72 -6.38
N CYS A 7 -4.02 10.02 -5.11
CA CYS A 7 -3.38 9.06 -4.19
C CYS A 7 -4.19 7.77 -4.09
N LEU A 8 -5.51 7.85 -3.93
CA LEU A 8 -6.39 6.68 -3.93
C LEU A 8 -6.35 5.90 -5.25
N ALA A 9 -6.42 6.60 -6.39
CA ALA A 9 -6.34 5.97 -7.71
C ALA A 9 -4.99 5.23 -7.91
N TRP A 10 -3.88 5.86 -7.53
CA TRP A 10 -2.56 5.24 -7.57
C TRP A 10 -2.43 4.10 -6.58
N GLY A 11 -2.96 4.23 -5.37
CA GLY A 11 -2.99 3.17 -4.36
C GLY A 11 -3.65 1.90 -4.91
N ARG A 12 -4.79 2.05 -5.60
CA ARG A 12 -5.48 0.94 -6.26
C ARG A 12 -4.61 0.27 -7.32
N VAL A 13 -4.06 1.05 -8.26
CA VAL A 13 -3.23 0.51 -9.36
C VAL A 13 -1.98 -0.19 -8.82
N LEU A 14 -1.33 0.38 -7.79
CA LEU A 14 -0.13 -0.19 -7.19
C LEU A 14 -0.42 -1.45 -6.37
N MET A 15 -1.63 -1.60 -5.83
CA MET A 15 -2.06 -2.87 -5.23
C MET A 15 -2.39 -3.92 -6.29
N GLU A 16 -2.99 -3.54 -7.42
CA GLU A 16 -3.18 -4.44 -8.55
C GLU A 16 -1.85 -4.94 -9.09
N LEU A 17 -0.83 -4.06 -9.20
CA LEU A 17 0.54 -4.42 -9.56
C LEU A 17 1.12 -5.51 -8.64
N VAL A 18 0.89 -5.42 -7.33
CA VAL A 18 1.35 -6.43 -6.35
C VAL A 18 0.74 -7.80 -6.63
N TYR A 19 -0.56 -7.85 -6.92
CA TYR A 19 -1.23 -9.11 -7.23
C TYR A 19 -0.81 -9.70 -8.57
N LEU A 20 -0.61 -8.85 -9.59
CA LEU A 20 -0.05 -9.27 -10.87
C LEU A 20 1.37 -9.84 -10.71
N PHE A 21 2.21 -9.22 -9.89
CA PHE A 21 3.54 -9.74 -9.57
C PHE A 21 3.46 -11.14 -8.96
N ILE A 22 2.60 -11.33 -7.93
CA ILE A 22 2.41 -12.62 -7.26
C ILE A 22 1.96 -13.70 -8.27
N GLU A 23 0.97 -13.40 -9.09
CA GLU A 23 0.43 -14.34 -10.09
C GLU A 23 1.49 -14.71 -11.13
N ASN A 24 2.26 -13.73 -11.60
CA ASN A 24 3.36 -13.94 -12.53
C ASN A 24 4.48 -14.80 -11.91
N PHE A 25 4.83 -14.56 -10.65
CA PHE A 25 5.84 -15.34 -9.93
C PHE A 25 5.42 -16.81 -9.82
N LEU A 26 4.20 -17.05 -9.32
CA LEU A 26 3.65 -18.41 -9.16
C LEU A 26 3.59 -19.14 -10.51
N THR A 27 3.11 -18.45 -11.57
CA THR A 27 3.05 -19.01 -12.92
C THR A 27 4.43 -19.37 -13.46
N LYS A 28 5.42 -18.47 -13.35
CA LYS A 28 6.80 -18.72 -13.80
C LYS A 28 7.45 -19.90 -13.06
N ARG A 29 7.14 -20.05 -11.77
CA ARG A 29 7.65 -21.14 -10.93
C ARG A 29 6.81 -22.43 -11.02
N GLN A 30 5.73 -22.44 -11.80
CA GLN A 30 4.80 -23.57 -11.94
C GLN A 30 4.22 -24.02 -10.58
N LEU A 31 3.93 -23.04 -9.72
CA LEU A 31 3.31 -23.26 -8.42
C LEU A 31 1.82 -22.95 -8.49
N GLU A 32 0.98 -23.87 -8.02
CA GLU A 32 -0.47 -23.63 -7.96
C GLU A 32 -0.85 -22.54 -6.94
N LYS A 33 -0.11 -22.47 -5.81
CA LYS A 33 -0.33 -21.50 -4.74
C LYS A 33 0.91 -21.30 -3.88
N ALA A 34 0.95 -20.18 -3.16
CA ALA A 34 1.92 -19.96 -2.10
C ALA A 34 1.68 -20.93 -0.91
N PRO A 35 2.72 -21.26 -0.13
CA PRO A 35 2.63 -22.16 1.02
C PRO A 35 1.90 -21.54 2.23
N PHE A 36 1.50 -20.27 2.14
CA PHE A 36 0.78 -19.51 3.15
C PHE A 36 -0.38 -18.72 2.53
N PRO A 37 -1.40 -18.33 3.32
CA PRO A 37 -2.47 -17.47 2.85
C PRO A 37 -1.93 -16.10 2.40
N ILE A 38 -2.39 -15.62 1.25
CA ILE A 38 -2.07 -14.28 0.74
C ILE A 38 -3.25 -13.36 1.07
N PRO A 39 -3.08 -12.35 1.95
CA PRO A 39 -4.11 -11.35 2.22
C PRO A 39 -4.57 -10.63 0.93
N ARG A 40 -5.87 -10.36 0.85
CA ARG A 40 -6.49 -9.66 -0.28
C ARG A 40 -7.08 -8.34 0.19
N PHE A 41 -6.43 -7.25 -0.18
CA PHE A 41 -6.80 -5.89 0.11
C PHE A 41 -7.25 -5.16 -1.16
N GLN A 42 -8.15 -4.21 -1.00
CA GLN A 42 -8.59 -3.30 -2.05
C GLN A 42 -8.76 -1.89 -1.46
N PHE A 43 -8.36 -0.86 -2.21
CA PHE A 43 -8.71 0.50 -1.84
C PHE A 43 -10.21 0.75 -2.05
N VAL A 44 -10.84 1.47 -1.13
CA VAL A 44 -12.26 1.84 -1.20
C VAL A 44 -12.57 2.64 -2.47
N ASP A 45 -13.79 2.49 -2.97
CA ASP A 45 -14.26 3.34 -4.05
C ASP A 45 -14.50 4.76 -3.53
N VAL A 46 -14.15 5.73 -4.37
CA VAL A 46 -14.17 7.16 -4.05
C VAL A 46 -14.90 7.95 -5.12
N ALA A 47 -15.65 8.97 -4.69
CA ALA A 47 -16.37 9.89 -5.56
C ALA A 47 -16.03 11.34 -5.19
N LEU A 48 -15.92 12.19 -6.22
CA LEU A 48 -15.90 13.64 -6.06
C LEU A 48 -17.34 14.15 -6.11
N LEU A 49 -17.83 14.69 -5.01
CA LEU A 49 -19.11 15.39 -4.98
C LEU A 49 -18.87 16.89 -5.06
N ILE A 50 -19.70 17.56 -5.86
CA ILE A 50 -19.69 19.01 -6.03
C ILE A 50 -21.05 19.51 -5.60
N SER A 51 -21.08 20.33 -4.55
CA SER A 51 -22.30 20.95 -4.05
C SER A 51 -22.10 22.45 -3.97
N GLN A 52 -22.86 23.20 -4.77
CA GLN A 52 -22.69 24.65 -4.93
C GLN A 52 -21.23 25.01 -5.31
N ASN A 53 -20.47 25.60 -4.38
CA ASN A 53 -19.07 25.98 -4.54
C ASN A 53 -18.11 25.14 -3.66
N GLU A 54 -18.59 24.02 -3.12
CA GLU A 54 -17.83 23.13 -2.25
C GLU A 54 -17.55 21.80 -2.94
N PHE A 55 -16.36 21.28 -2.68
CA PHE A 55 -15.88 20.01 -3.21
C PHE A 55 -15.68 19.04 -2.05
N TYR A 56 -16.25 17.85 -2.16
CA TYR A 56 -16.17 16.79 -1.16
C TYR A 56 -15.60 15.53 -1.81
N LEU A 57 -14.65 14.90 -1.12
CA LEU A 57 -14.24 13.54 -1.45
C LEU A 57 -15.06 12.61 -0.56
N VAL A 58 -15.79 11.68 -1.16
CA VAL A 58 -16.65 10.74 -0.44
C VAL A 58 -16.21 9.33 -0.76
N GLU A 59 -16.05 8.53 0.28
CA GLU A 59 -15.55 7.16 0.19
C GLU A 59 -16.61 6.17 0.62
N THR A 60 -16.50 4.94 0.11
CA THR A 60 -17.30 3.82 0.60
C THR A 60 -16.98 3.58 2.08
N PRO A 61 -17.99 3.54 2.97
CA PRO A 61 -17.75 3.40 4.40
C PRO A 61 -17.11 2.05 4.72
N ILE A 62 -16.05 2.08 5.52
CA ILE A 62 -15.44 0.88 6.09
C ILE A 62 -16.14 0.56 7.41
N HIS A 63 -16.76 -0.61 7.49
CA HIS A 63 -17.37 -1.11 8.71
C HIS A 63 -16.41 -2.05 9.45
N GLY A 64 -16.51 -2.05 10.79
CA GLY A 64 -15.68 -2.88 11.67
C GLY A 64 -14.50 -2.12 12.28
N GLU A 65 -13.52 -2.86 12.77
CA GLU A 65 -12.32 -2.29 13.39
C GLU A 65 -11.41 -1.65 12.35
N PHE A 66 -11.05 -0.39 12.59
CA PHE A 66 -10.11 0.35 11.78
C PHE A 66 -8.70 0.21 12.37
N ARG A 67 -7.73 -0.07 11.51
CA ARG A 67 -6.32 -0.29 11.88
C ARG A 67 -5.43 0.50 10.96
N LYS A 68 -4.37 1.03 11.53
CA LYS A 68 -3.24 1.56 10.78
C LYS A 68 -2.15 0.50 10.81
N TYR A 69 -1.79 -0.04 9.65
CA TYR A 69 -0.83 -1.15 9.54
C TYR A 69 0.60 -0.63 9.42
N ILE A 70 0.80 0.44 8.66
CA ILE A 70 2.12 1.03 8.37
C ILE A 70 1.95 2.56 8.43
N ASN A 71 2.98 3.27 8.89
CA ASN A 71 3.00 4.73 8.89
C ASN A 71 3.77 5.26 7.67
N ASN A 72 3.53 6.52 7.29
CA ASN A 72 4.29 7.18 6.24
C ASN A 72 5.74 7.58 6.62
N ARG A 73 6.20 7.27 7.84
CA ARG A 73 7.53 7.67 8.34
C ARG A 73 8.59 6.60 8.13
N ALA A 74 8.21 5.33 8.09
CA ALA A 74 9.10 4.20 7.92
C ALA A 74 8.36 3.02 7.27
N ALA A 75 9.06 2.25 6.43
CA ALA A 75 8.52 1.07 5.75
C ALA A 75 8.54 -0.18 6.65
N VAL A 76 7.99 -0.03 7.86
CA VAL A 76 7.95 -1.07 8.90
C VAL A 76 6.51 -1.26 9.39
N PRO A 77 6.12 -2.49 9.73
CA PRO A 77 4.80 -2.74 10.27
C PRO A 77 4.67 -2.12 11.66
N LEU A 78 3.46 -1.70 12.01
CA LEU A 78 3.11 -1.39 13.40
C LEU A 78 2.94 -2.68 14.20
N ASP A 79 3.21 -2.60 15.51
CA ASP A 79 3.12 -3.76 16.40
C ASP A 79 1.66 -4.08 16.72
N PHE A 80 1.28 -5.34 16.53
CA PHE A 80 -0.04 -5.88 16.85
C PHE A 80 0.07 -7.07 17.81
N LEU A 81 -0.92 -7.20 18.69
CA LEU A 81 -1.07 -8.40 19.54
C LEU A 81 -1.76 -9.53 18.80
N ASP A 82 -2.63 -9.20 17.83
CA ASP A 82 -3.35 -10.18 17.02
C ASP A 82 -2.50 -10.65 15.83
N ALA A 83 -2.35 -11.96 15.70
CA ALA A 83 -1.50 -12.57 14.67
C ALA A 83 -2.01 -12.33 13.23
N ARG A 84 -3.32 -12.15 13.04
CA ARG A 84 -3.90 -11.81 11.73
C ARG A 84 -3.51 -10.40 11.35
N ASP A 85 -3.58 -9.46 12.28
CA ASP A 85 -3.19 -8.07 12.04
C ASP A 85 -1.68 -7.95 11.78
N THR A 86 -0.85 -8.70 12.52
CA THR A 86 0.58 -8.81 12.23
C THR A 86 0.82 -9.33 10.82
N ASN A 87 0.17 -10.42 10.41
CA ASN A 87 0.31 -10.98 9.07
C ASN A 87 -0.15 -10.01 7.97
N SER A 88 -1.23 -9.25 8.21
CA SER A 88 -1.70 -8.18 7.33
C SER A 88 -0.66 -7.07 7.18
N ALA A 89 -0.08 -6.59 8.29
CA ALA A 89 0.95 -5.56 8.26
C ALA A 89 2.22 -6.03 7.53
N GLU A 90 2.65 -7.27 7.77
CA GLU A 90 3.78 -7.88 7.06
C GLU A 90 3.52 -8.02 5.56
N PHE A 91 2.32 -8.46 5.16
CA PHE A 91 1.95 -8.51 3.75
C PHE A 91 1.98 -7.12 3.11
N LEU A 92 1.51 -6.09 3.81
CA LEU A 92 1.53 -4.72 3.30
C LEU A 92 2.95 -4.16 3.19
N CYS A 93 3.88 -4.50 4.10
CA CYS A 93 5.30 -4.17 3.95
C CYS A 93 5.91 -4.86 2.72
N PHE A 94 5.54 -6.11 2.48
CA PHE A 94 5.92 -6.83 1.26
C PHE A 94 5.35 -6.16 -0.01
N ALA A 95 4.11 -5.68 0.04
CA ALA A 95 3.51 -4.90 -1.04
C ALA A 95 4.33 -3.62 -1.33
N GLN A 96 4.80 -2.91 -0.30
CA GLN A 96 5.72 -1.76 -0.49
C GLN A 96 7.00 -2.18 -1.20
N HIS A 97 7.58 -3.34 -0.87
CA HIS A 97 8.81 -3.82 -1.49
C HIS A 97 8.62 -4.14 -2.97
N ILE A 98 7.52 -4.83 -3.35
CA ILE A 98 7.19 -5.06 -4.76
C ILE A 98 7.05 -3.72 -5.49
N GLN A 99 6.23 -2.81 -4.95
CA GLN A 99 5.99 -1.52 -5.59
C GLN A 99 7.29 -0.73 -5.77
N TYR A 100 8.16 -0.74 -4.77
CA TYR A 100 9.47 -0.10 -4.86
C TYR A 100 10.33 -0.70 -5.97
N GLN A 101 10.41 -2.03 -6.09
CA GLN A 101 11.22 -2.69 -7.13
C GLN A 101 10.62 -2.53 -8.53
N GLU A 102 9.32 -2.83 -8.69
CA GLU A 102 8.62 -2.83 -9.98
C GLU A 102 8.48 -1.43 -10.58
N THR A 103 8.53 -0.38 -9.73
CA THR A 103 8.55 1.01 -10.19
C THR A 103 9.97 1.55 -10.40
N PHE A 104 10.99 0.68 -10.45
CA PHE A 104 12.40 1.07 -10.58
C PHE A 104 12.85 2.04 -9.48
N LYS A 105 12.42 1.79 -8.24
CA LYS A 105 12.73 2.59 -7.06
C LYS A 105 12.29 4.03 -7.18
N THR A 106 11.12 4.28 -7.78
CA THR A 106 10.59 5.63 -7.97
C THR A 106 9.45 5.97 -7.03
N LEU A 107 8.59 5.00 -6.68
CA LEU A 107 7.46 5.23 -5.78
C LEU A 107 6.95 3.96 -5.11
N PHE A 108 6.25 4.12 -3.99
CA PHE A 108 5.47 3.06 -3.36
C PHE A 108 4.36 3.65 -2.49
N VAL A 109 3.34 2.85 -2.21
CA VAL A 109 2.26 3.21 -1.29
C VAL A 109 2.76 3.09 0.14
N SER A 110 2.40 4.03 0.99
CA SER A 110 2.60 4.00 2.42
C SER A 110 1.33 4.42 3.14
N ASP A 111 1.42 4.51 4.46
CA ASP A 111 0.29 4.86 5.33
C ASP A 111 -0.90 3.90 5.19
N PHE A 112 -0.64 2.61 5.00
CA PHE A 112 -1.69 1.62 4.83
C PHE A 112 -2.59 1.55 6.08
N GLN A 113 -3.87 1.84 5.90
CA GLN A 113 -4.87 1.88 6.96
C GLN A 113 -6.26 1.49 6.43
N GLY A 114 -7.08 0.89 7.29
CA GLY A 114 -8.39 0.36 6.92
C GLY A 114 -8.81 -0.82 7.80
N ASN A 115 -9.47 -1.82 7.23
CA ASN A 115 -9.82 -3.07 7.92
C ASN A 115 -9.19 -4.29 7.23
N ASP A 116 -9.65 -5.50 7.58
CA ASP A 116 -9.16 -6.79 7.07
C ASP A 116 -9.19 -6.95 5.53
N ARG A 117 -9.90 -6.08 4.80
CA ARG A 117 -10.11 -6.17 3.35
C ARG A 117 -9.99 -4.84 2.62
N PHE A 118 -10.44 -3.75 3.23
CA PHE A 118 -10.55 -2.46 2.59
C PHE A 118 -9.54 -1.48 3.17
N LEU A 119 -8.78 -0.84 2.29
CA LEU A 119 -7.82 0.21 2.61
C LEU A 119 -8.38 1.57 2.19
N THR A 120 -7.97 2.62 2.87
CA THR A 120 -8.28 3.99 2.48
C THR A 120 -7.13 4.94 2.79
N ASP A 121 -7.26 6.18 2.33
CA ASP A 121 -6.36 7.30 2.62
C ASP A 121 -4.87 6.93 2.51
N PRO A 122 -4.43 6.41 1.34
CA PRO A 122 -3.03 6.08 1.13
C PRO A 122 -2.19 7.33 0.98
N GLN A 123 -0.91 7.19 1.32
CA GLN A 123 0.11 8.15 0.91
C GLN A 123 1.03 7.53 -0.12
N ILE A 124 1.39 8.28 -1.17
CA ILE A 124 2.37 7.83 -2.15
C ILE A 124 3.71 8.49 -1.84
N LEU A 125 4.68 7.67 -1.45
CA LEU A 125 6.04 8.14 -1.22
C LEU A 125 6.82 8.06 -2.53
N THR A 126 7.50 9.15 -2.89
CA THR A 126 8.31 9.24 -4.12
C THR A 126 9.45 10.25 -3.95
N SER A 127 10.47 10.16 -4.79
CA SER A 127 11.61 11.09 -4.83
C SER A 127 11.62 11.98 -6.07
N GLY A 128 12.50 12.99 -6.07
CA GLY A 128 12.71 13.88 -7.22
C GLY A 128 11.49 14.71 -7.60
N GLU A 129 11.25 14.83 -8.90
CA GLU A 129 10.19 15.66 -9.50
C GLU A 129 8.78 15.15 -9.18
N GLY A 130 8.63 13.88 -8.82
CA GLY A 130 7.33 13.26 -8.49
C GLY A 130 6.70 13.75 -7.20
N LYS A 131 7.44 14.47 -6.34
CA LYS A 131 6.95 14.91 -5.03
C LYS A 131 5.70 15.79 -5.10
N GLN A 132 5.56 16.57 -6.17
CA GLN A 132 4.45 17.50 -6.36
C GLN A 132 3.20 16.82 -6.93
N LEU A 133 3.29 15.53 -7.31
CA LEU A 133 2.20 14.78 -7.94
C LEU A 133 1.21 14.22 -6.91
N PHE A 134 1.64 14.08 -5.65
CA PHE A 134 0.90 13.39 -4.58
C PHE A 134 0.69 14.31 -3.39
N ALA A 135 -0.29 13.97 -2.56
CA ALA A 135 -0.71 14.75 -1.40
C ALA A 135 0.43 15.05 -0.40
N ASP A 136 0.16 15.96 0.54
CA ASP A 136 1.14 16.50 1.49
C ASP A 136 1.76 15.43 2.43
N GLY A 137 1.23 14.21 2.44
CA GLY A 137 1.76 13.07 3.20
C GLY A 137 3.04 12.44 2.63
N ASN A 138 3.59 12.96 1.53
CA ASN A 138 4.88 12.52 0.99
C ASN A 138 6.07 12.93 1.87
N VAL A 139 6.43 12.07 2.83
CA VAL A 139 7.60 12.25 3.68
C VAL A 139 8.85 11.77 2.97
N SER A 140 9.64 12.72 2.45
CA SER A 140 10.86 12.41 1.68
C SER A 140 11.84 11.48 2.40
N LYS A 141 11.93 11.59 3.75
CA LYS A 141 12.77 10.70 4.55
C LYS A 141 12.25 9.26 4.55
N GLY A 142 10.94 9.05 4.61
CA GLY A 142 10.34 7.72 4.56
C GLY A 142 10.62 7.02 3.23
N PHE A 143 10.67 7.78 2.12
CA PHE A 143 11.10 7.24 0.83
C PHE A 143 12.60 6.93 0.78
N LEU A 144 13.45 7.90 1.13
CA LEU A 144 14.91 7.78 1.02
C LEU A 144 15.47 6.67 1.92
N ASN A 145 14.81 6.41 3.05
CA ASN A 145 15.21 5.39 4.00
C ASN A 145 14.58 4.02 3.71
N PHE A 146 13.86 3.83 2.60
CA PHE A 146 13.17 2.57 2.34
C PHE A 146 14.12 1.36 2.48
N GLU A 147 15.28 1.41 1.81
CA GLU A 147 16.25 0.30 1.83
C GLU A 147 16.90 0.07 3.19
N THR A 148 16.97 1.09 4.05
CA THR A 148 17.53 0.96 5.41
C THR A 148 16.49 0.52 6.43
N ASP A 149 15.24 0.93 6.25
CA ASP A 149 14.16 0.73 7.22
C ASP A 149 13.39 -0.56 6.94
N HIS A 150 13.17 -0.90 5.66
CA HIS A 150 12.46 -2.10 5.26
C HIS A 150 13.22 -3.36 5.71
N ARG A 151 12.49 -4.29 6.31
CA ARG A 151 13.02 -5.61 6.70
C ARG A 151 12.23 -6.70 5.99
N CYS A 152 12.91 -7.43 5.09
CA CYS A 152 12.28 -8.55 4.38
C CYS A 152 11.72 -9.59 5.36
N ASN A 153 10.42 -9.85 5.24
CA ASN A 153 9.69 -10.85 6.02
C ASN A 153 9.49 -12.15 5.22
N ALA A 154 8.62 -13.05 5.71
CA ALA A 154 8.37 -14.34 5.07
C ALA A 154 7.84 -14.22 3.64
N PHE A 155 7.01 -13.21 3.36
CA PHE A 155 6.51 -12.94 2.01
C PHE A 155 7.66 -12.53 1.09
N CYS A 156 8.44 -11.50 1.46
CA CYS A 156 9.57 -11.03 0.65
C CYS A 156 10.53 -12.17 0.30
N LYS A 157 10.88 -13.00 1.29
CA LYS A 157 11.80 -14.13 1.11
C LYS A 157 11.25 -15.20 0.16
N PHE A 158 9.97 -15.54 0.27
CA PHE A 158 9.35 -16.54 -0.61
C PHE A 158 9.27 -16.06 -2.06
N PHE A 159 8.99 -14.78 -2.26
CA PHE A 159 8.88 -14.14 -3.58
C PHE A 159 10.22 -13.62 -4.13
N GLU A 160 11.33 -13.97 -3.48
CA GLU A 160 12.70 -13.70 -3.92
C GLU A 160 13.01 -12.20 -4.15
N LEU A 161 12.52 -11.36 -3.22
CA LEU A 161 12.80 -9.91 -3.18
C LEU A 161 13.98 -9.55 -2.25
#